data_AF-A0A9R1BF95-F1
#
_entry.id   AF-A0A9R1BF95-F1
#
_cell.length_a   1.000
_cell.length_b   1.000
_cell.length_c   1.000
_cell.angle_alpha   90.00
_cell.angle_beta   90.00
_cell.angle_gamma   90.00
#
_symmetry.space_group_name_H-M   'P 1'
#
loop_
_entity.id
_entity.type
_entity.pdbx_description
1 polymer ?
#
loop_
_entity_poly.entity_id
_entity_poly.type
_entity_poly.pdbx_seq_one_letter_code
_entity_poly.pdbx_strand_id
1 'polypeptide(L)'
;MAPLTPRLVVPIDVKKKPWEQEVPLHNRWHPDIPPVADVTQGELFRVEMVDCTGGQVRDDDSADDIKSLDFAAPHYLSGPLRVVDAEGVPASPGDLLAVEICNLGPLPGDEWGYTGTFEREHGGGFLTDHFPSARKAIWYFEGIYTHSPQIPGVRFPGLTHPGIVGTAPSAELLNIWNQRERELVEAGHESLKLCQVLHQRPLASLPTSHNCLLGKVARRDC
;
A
#
# COMPACT_ATOMS: atom_id res chain seq x y z
N MET A 1 18.05 31.78 4.57
CA MET A 1 18.08 30.79 5.68
C MET A 1 17.83 29.43 5.07
N ALA A 2 18.48 28.37 5.56
CA ALA A 2 18.19 27.02 5.08
C ALA A 2 16.73 26.66 5.43
N PRO A 3 16.00 25.94 4.57
CA PRO A 3 14.65 25.48 4.88
C PRO A 3 14.68 24.59 6.13
N LEU A 4 13.62 24.68 6.94
CA LEU A 4 13.47 23.85 8.14
C LEU A 4 13.34 22.38 7.73
N THR A 5 13.93 21.49 8.52
CA THR A 5 13.70 20.05 8.41
C THR A 5 12.19 19.77 8.54
N PRO A 6 11.56 19.08 7.57
CA PRO A 6 10.15 18.76 7.66
C PRO A 6 9.83 17.95 8.92
N ARG A 7 8.70 18.24 9.56
CA ARG A 7 8.23 17.46 10.72
C ARG A 7 7.92 16.02 10.28
N LEU A 8 8.47 15.04 10.97
CA LEU A 8 8.12 13.62 10.78
C LEU A 8 6.81 13.32 11.51
N VAL A 9 5.75 13.02 10.76
CA VAL A 9 4.38 12.86 11.28
C VAL A 9 4.06 11.41 11.62
N VAL A 10 4.51 10.48 10.76
CA VAL A 10 4.36 9.04 10.96
C VAL A 10 5.77 8.43 10.83
N PRO A 11 6.46 8.16 11.95
CA PRO A 11 7.72 7.43 11.94
C PRO A 11 7.47 5.93 11.75
N ILE A 12 8.40 5.24 11.08
CA ILE A 12 8.36 3.78 10.91
C ILE A 12 9.61 3.16 11.52
N ASP A 13 9.41 2.15 12.35
CA ASP A 13 10.47 1.24 12.79
C ASP A 13 10.42 -0.03 11.93
N VAL A 14 11.36 -0.16 10.99
CA VAL A 14 11.45 -1.32 10.06
C VAL A 14 11.66 -2.66 10.77
N LYS A 15 12.04 -2.66 12.06
CA LYS A 15 12.21 -3.88 12.86
C LYS A 15 10.91 -4.36 13.50
N LYS A 16 9.85 -3.54 13.46
CA LYS A 16 8.54 -3.84 14.06
C LYS A 16 7.53 -4.25 13.00
N LYS A 17 6.60 -5.12 13.36
CA LYS A 17 5.48 -5.43 12.48
C LYS A 17 4.55 -4.21 12.35
N PRO A 18 3.73 -4.12 11.28
CA PRO A 18 2.82 -3.00 11.07
C PRO A 18 1.87 -2.72 12.24
N TRP A 19 1.41 -3.76 12.94
CA TRP A 19 0.53 -3.65 14.12
C TRP A 19 1.28 -3.34 15.43
N GLU A 20 2.61 -3.23 15.40
CA GLU A 20 3.48 -2.91 16.55
C GLU A 20 4.08 -1.49 16.44
N GLN A 21 3.81 -0.79 15.35
CA GLN A 21 4.26 0.59 15.15
C GLN A 21 3.68 1.51 16.22
N GLU A 22 4.48 2.49 16.67
CA GLU A 22 4.07 3.44 17.71
C GLU A 22 2.88 4.29 17.24
N VAL A 23 2.95 4.76 15.99
CA VAL A 23 1.82 5.37 15.30
C VAL A 23 1.05 4.26 14.57
N PRO A 24 -0.22 3.99 14.94
CA PRO A 24 -0.97 2.89 14.33
C PRO A 24 -1.16 3.08 12.83
N LEU A 25 -0.88 2.04 12.06
CA LEU A 25 -1.17 1.99 10.62
C LEU A 25 -2.59 1.50 10.36
N HIS A 26 -3.08 1.59 9.13
CA HIS A 26 -4.34 0.95 8.72
C HIS A 26 -4.17 0.21 7.38
N ASN A 27 -5.00 -0.79 7.12
CA ASN A 27 -5.00 -1.54 5.85
C ASN A 27 -6.38 -1.69 5.22
N ARG A 28 -7.34 -0.87 5.65
CA ARG A 28 -8.68 -0.75 5.08
C ARG A 28 -9.02 0.72 4.87
N TRP A 29 -9.89 0.97 3.89
CA TRP A 29 -10.52 2.26 3.68
C TRP A 29 -11.86 2.26 4.42
N HIS A 30 -12.01 3.15 5.40
CA HIS A 30 -13.26 3.30 6.15
C HIS A 30 -13.38 4.73 6.68
N PRO A 31 -14.57 5.38 6.60
CA PRO A 31 -14.76 6.75 7.08
C PRO A 31 -14.47 6.92 8.58
N ASP A 32 -14.71 5.87 9.37
CA ASP A 32 -14.59 5.93 10.84
C ASP A 32 -13.16 5.67 11.37
N ILE A 33 -12.17 5.45 10.49
CA ILE A 33 -10.78 5.33 10.95
C ILE A 33 -10.32 6.72 11.41
N PRO A 34 -10.00 6.90 12.71
CA PRO A 34 -9.63 8.21 13.24
C PRO A 34 -8.23 8.63 12.74
N PRO A 35 -7.98 9.94 12.58
CA PRO A 35 -6.68 10.42 12.17
C PRO A 35 -5.60 10.10 13.21
N VAL A 36 -4.41 9.79 12.72
CA VAL A 36 -3.25 9.54 13.58
C VAL A 36 -2.60 10.84 14.06
N ALA A 37 -2.66 11.89 13.23
CA ALA A 37 -2.14 13.21 13.51
C ALA A 37 -2.86 14.28 12.67
N ASP A 38 -2.66 15.54 13.07
CA ASP A 38 -3.08 16.72 12.31
C ASP A 38 -1.89 17.32 11.55
N VAL A 39 -2.18 17.87 10.36
CA VAL A 39 -1.26 18.69 9.57
C VAL A 39 -1.98 19.96 9.13
N THR A 40 -1.26 21.08 9.08
CA THR A 40 -1.85 22.36 8.67
C THR A 40 -1.72 22.55 7.15
N GLN A 41 -2.70 23.18 6.51
CA GLN A 41 -2.60 23.56 5.10
C GLN A 41 -1.32 24.35 4.83
N GLY A 42 -0.56 23.93 3.81
CA GLY A 42 0.73 24.54 3.45
C GLY A 42 1.91 24.08 4.32
N GLU A 43 1.70 23.20 5.30
CA GLU A 43 2.78 22.60 6.08
C GLU A 43 3.62 21.65 5.21
N LEU A 44 4.95 21.80 5.27
CA LEU A 44 5.89 20.81 4.74
C LEU A 44 6.21 19.76 5.82
N PHE A 45 5.82 18.52 5.57
CA PHE A 45 5.99 17.42 6.52
C PHE A 45 6.48 16.13 5.82
N ARG A 46 6.89 15.14 6.62
CA ARG A 46 7.35 13.83 6.16
C ARG A 46 6.50 12.71 6.76
N VAL A 47 6.23 11.70 5.95
CA VAL A 47 5.56 10.45 6.34
C VAL A 47 6.48 9.30 5.93
N GLU A 48 6.80 8.42 6.86
CA GLU A 48 7.50 7.16 6.57
C GLU A 48 6.46 6.05 6.37
N MET A 49 6.82 5.04 5.59
CA MET A 49 5.91 3.97 5.18
C MET A 49 6.65 2.63 5.24
N VAL A 50 5.94 1.58 5.66
CA VAL A 50 6.38 0.19 5.43
C VAL A 50 6.11 -0.19 3.97
N ASP A 51 6.78 -1.22 3.47
CA ASP A 51 6.41 -1.81 2.17
C ASP A 51 4.96 -2.33 2.21
N CYS A 52 4.35 -2.52 1.03
CA CYS A 52 2.94 -2.86 0.94
C CYS A 52 2.55 -4.14 1.70
N THR A 53 3.48 -5.07 1.88
CA THR A 53 3.25 -6.35 2.56
C THR A 53 3.50 -6.27 4.06
N GLY A 54 4.12 -5.20 4.55
CA GLY A 54 4.48 -5.05 5.95
C GLY A 54 5.61 -5.99 6.38
N GLY A 55 6.59 -6.20 5.50
CA GLY A 55 7.78 -7.02 5.73
C GLY A 55 7.52 -8.52 5.63
N GLN A 56 6.57 -8.96 4.79
CA GLN A 56 6.41 -10.39 4.47
C GLN A 56 7.48 -10.88 3.50
N VAL A 57 7.93 -10.01 2.60
CA VAL A 57 8.99 -10.30 1.62
C VAL A 57 10.35 -9.96 2.21
N ARG A 58 11.32 -10.87 2.01
CA ARG A 58 12.68 -10.73 2.53
C ARG A 58 13.67 -10.43 1.42
N ASP A 59 14.75 -9.75 1.78
CA ASP A 59 15.96 -9.60 0.97
C ASP A 59 16.74 -10.92 0.98
N ASP A 60 16.27 -11.88 0.20
CA ASP A 60 16.91 -13.17 -0.04
C ASP A 60 16.62 -13.67 -1.46
N ASP A 61 17.32 -14.73 -1.88
CA ASP A 61 17.20 -15.31 -3.23
C ASP A 61 16.07 -16.35 -3.35
N SER A 62 15.16 -16.46 -2.37
CA SER A 62 14.03 -17.41 -2.43
C SER A 62 12.72 -16.70 -2.76
N ALA A 63 11.95 -17.24 -3.71
CA ALA A 63 10.60 -16.76 -4.02
C ALA A 63 9.50 -17.39 -3.14
N ASP A 64 9.86 -18.14 -2.08
CA ASP A 64 8.89 -18.83 -1.23
C ASP A 64 7.97 -17.84 -0.49
N ASP A 65 8.51 -16.67 -0.11
CA ASP A 65 7.72 -15.60 0.51
C ASP A 65 6.68 -14.99 -0.45
N ILE A 66 7.03 -14.83 -1.73
CA ILE A 66 6.09 -14.44 -2.80
C ILE A 66 5.03 -15.52 -3.01
N LYS A 67 5.42 -16.80 -2.95
CA LYS A 67 4.50 -17.93 -3.11
C LYS A 67 3.50 -18.03 -1.97
N SER A 68 3.90 -17.77 -0.74
CA SER A 68 3.06 -17.92 0.46
C SER A 68 2.51 -16.60 1.01
N LEU A 69 2.58 -15.52 0.23
CA LEU A 69 2.21 -14.19 0.67
C LEU A 69 0.73 -14.14 1.08
N ASP A 70 0.42 -13.54 2.23
CA ASP A 70 -0.97 -13.31 2.61
C ASP A 70 -1.50 -12.03 1.96
N PHE A 71 -2.42 -12.18 1.01
CA PHE A 71 -3.05 -11.08 0.28
C PHE A 71 -4.16 -10.37 1.07
N ALA A 72 -4.63 -10.92 2.20
CA ALA A 72 -5.65 -10.26 3.02
C ALA A 72 -5.10 -9.10 3.84
N ALA A 73 -3.79 -9.11 4.13
CA ALA A 73 -3.12 -8.11 4.96
C ALA A 73 -2.74 -6.80 4.21
N PRO A 74 -2.16 -6.83 2.99
CA PRO A 74 -1.84 -5.62 2.25
C PRO A 74 -3.08 -4.76 1.92
N HIS A 75 -2.94 -3.45 1.75
CA HIS A 75 -1.71 -2.65 1.86
C HIS A 75 -1.69 -1.94 3.22
N TYR A 76 -0.55 -1.95 3.92
CA TYR A 76 -0.40 -1.13 5.13
C TYR A 76 -0.14 0.33 4.76
N LEU A 77 -0.98 1.23 5.26
CA LEU A 77 -1.01 2.65 4.94
C LEU A 77 -0.66 3.49 6.17
N SER A 78 0.12 4.54 5.94
CA SER A 78 0.54 5.50 6.96
C SER A 78 -0.42 6.68 6.97
N GLY A 79 -1.18 6.81 8.06
CA GLY A 79 -2.28 7.75 8.18
C GLY A 79 -3.46 7.13 8.93
N PRO A 80 -4.67 7.68 8.79
CA PRO A 80 -5.01 8.90 8.05
C PRO A 80 -4.47 10.17 8.72
N LEU A 81 -4.19 11.21 7.93
CA LEU A 81 -3.86 12.54 8.45
C LEU A 81 -5.08 13.46 8.31
N ARG A 82 -5.43 14.19 9.36
CA ARG A 82 -6.45 15.24 9.27
C ARG A 82 -5.79 16.55 8.88
N VAL A 83 -6.28 17.15 7.80
CA VAL A 83 -5.79 18.44 7.31
C VAL A 83 -6.67 19.54 7.88
N VAL A 84 -6.05 20.54 8.50
CA VAL A 84 -6.72 21.71 9.07
C VAL A 84 -6.18 23.00 8.47
N ASP A 85 -6.98 24.07 8.43
CA ASP A 85 -6.51 25.41 8.08
C ASP A 85 -5.72 26.09 9.23
N ALA A 86 -5.37 27.36 9.08
CA ALA A 86 -4.60 28.12 10.06
C ALA A 86 -5.38 28.36 11.37
N GLU A 87 -6.71 28.36 11.30
CA GLU A 87 -7.64 28.52 12.41
C GLU A 87 -7.98 27.18 13.08
N GLY A 88 -7.50 26.06 12.51
CA GLY A 88 -7.74 24.70 13.01
C GLY A 88 -9.04 24.07 12.51
N VAL A 89 -9.69 24.65 11.49
CA VAL A 89 -10.89 24.11 10.87
C VAL A 89 -10.50 22.94 9.94
N PRO A 90 -11.05 21.73 10.13
CA PRO A 90 -10.77 20.60 9.26
C PRO A 90 -11.30 20.79 7.85
N ALA A 91 -10.56 20.26 6.87
CA ALA A 91 -11.07 20.10 5.50
C ALA A 91 -12.41 19.34 5.50
N SER A 92 -13.33 19.77 4.65
CA SER A 92 -14.72 19.32 4.63
C SER A 92 -15.08 18.59 3.33
N PRO A 93 -16.13 17.74 3.33
CA PRO A 93 -16.62 17.11 2.10
C PRO A 93 -16.94 18.14 1.01
N GLY A 94 -16.38 17.94 -0.17
CA GLY A 94 -16.49 18.87 -1.31
C GLY A 94 -15.22 19.70 -1.55
N ASP A 95 -14.33 19.80 -0.56
CA ASP A 95 -13.02 20.43 -0.75
C ASP A 95 -12.09 19.56 -1.61
N LEU A 96 -11.11 20.21 -2.24
CA LEU A 96 -10.01 19.54 -2.95
C LEU A 96 -8.73 19.65 -2.14
N LEU A 97 -8.12 18.51 -1.84
CA LEU A 97 -6.80 18.46 -1.24
C LEU A 97 -5.72 18.42 -2.33
N ALA A 98 -5.01 19.54 -2.50
CA ALA A 98 -3.82 19.58 -3.34
C ALA A 98 -2.59 19.14 -2.53
N VAL A 99 -1.98 18.03 -2.93
CA VAL A 99 -0.77 17.48 -2.29
C VAL A 99 0.42 17.64 -3.24
N GLU A 100 1.43 18.38 -2.81
CA GLU A 100 2.71 18.45 -3.50
C GLU A 100 3.67 17.41 -2.92
N ILE A 101 4.08 16.45 -3.74
CA ILE A 101 5.09 15.45 -3.35
C ILE A 101 6.47 16.03 -3.60
N CYS A 102 7.05 16.66 -2.58
CA CYS A 102 8.32 17.39 -2.71
C CYS A 102 9.54 16.46 -2.85
N ASN A 103 9.51 15.27 -2.25
CA ASN A 103 10.59 14.29 -2.31
C ASN A 103 10.09 12.89 -1.93
N LEU A 104 10.75 11.85 -2.45
CA LEU A 104 10.51 10.44 -2.13
C LEU A 104 11.84 9.68 -2.11
N GLY A 105 11.93 8.67 -1.25
CA GLY A 105 13.09 7.79 -1.19
C GLY A 105 12.88 6.63 -0.20
N PRO A 106 13.78 5.63 -0.22
CA PRO A 106 13.77 4.56 0.76
C PRO A 106 14.06 5.08 2.16
N LEU A 107 13.76 4.26 3.16
CA LEU A 107 14.18 4.55 4.53
C LEU A 107 15.69 4.33 4.67
N PRO A 108 16.42 5.18 5.42
CA PRO A 108 17.85 4.99 5.63
C PRO A 108 18.16 3.63 6.26
N GLY A 109 19.06 2.87 5.66
CA GLY A 109 19.42 1.51 6.08
C GLY A 109 18.50 0.41 5.55
N ASP A 110 17.48 0.76 4.75
CA ASP A 110 16.55 -0.17 4.09
C ASP A 110 16.47 0.16 2.58
N GLU A 111 17.62 0.47 1.97
CA GLU A 111 17.75 0.88 0.57
C GLU A 111 17.66 -0.30 -0.43
N TRP A 112 16.59 -1.08 -0.33
CA TRP A 112 16.28 -2.17 -1.25
C TRP A 112 14.78 -2.28 -1.51
N GLY A 113 14.41 -3.05 -2.50
CA GLY A 113 13.03 -3.41 -2.80
C GLY A 113 12.96 -4.70 -3.60
N TYR A 114 11.76 -5.08 -4.01
CA TYR A 114 11.56 -6.33 -4.75
C TYR A 114 10.54 -6.17 -5.87
N THR A 115 10.64 -7.07 -6.84
CA THR A 115 9.58 -7.35 -7.81
C THR A 115 9.18 -8.81 -7.65
N GLY A 116 7.89 -9.05 -7.48
CA GLY A 116 7.32 -10.40 -7.41
C GLY A 116 6.41 -10.68 -8.61
N THR A 117 6.49 -11.87 -9.18
CA THR A 117 5.38 -12.45 -9.93
C THR A 117 4.73 -13.51 -9.06
N PHE A 118 3.42 -13.40 -8.80
CA PHE A 118 2.72 -14.35 -7.95
C PHE A 118 2.44 -15.68 -8.66
N GLU A 119 2.23 -16.72 -7.87
CA GLU A 119 1.81 -18.03 -8.39
C GLU A 119 0.42 -17.92 -8.99
N ARG A 120 0.16 -18.64 -10.08
CA ARG A 120 -1.11 -18.57 -10.80
C ARG A 120 -2.32 -18.84 -9.91
N GLU A 121 -2.22 -19.87 -9.08
CA GLU A 121 -3.30 -20.29 -8.19
C GLU A 121 -3.37 -19.45 -6.90
N HIS A 122 -2.43 -18.53 -6.69
CA HIS A 122 -2.32 -17.71 -5.48
C HIS A 122 -1.91 -16.28 -5.81
N GLY A 123 -2.90 -15.45 -6.15
CA GLY A 123 -2.74 -14.04 -6.53
C GLY A 123 -2.70 -13.81 -8.04
N GLY A 124 -1.87 -14.56 -8.76
CA GLY A 124 -1.72 -14.45 -10.21
C GLY A 124 -1.20 -13.07 -10.68
N GLY A 125 -1.35 -12.79 -11.97
CA GLY A 125 -0.89 -11.53 -12.57
C GLY A 125 -1.12 -11.52 -14.07
N PHE A 126 -0.85 -10.41 -14.74
CA PHE A 126 -1.22 -10.21 -16.15
C PHE A 126 -0.78 -11.39 -17.06
N LEU A 127 0.48 -11.82 -16.96
CA LEU A 127 1.10 -12.86 -17.79
C LEU A 127 1.17 -14.25 -17.12
N THR A 128 0.33 -14.54 -16.12
CA THR A 128 0.46 -15.77 -15.32
C THR A 128 0.33 -17.08 -16.12
N ASP A 129 -0.34 -17.05 -17.28
CA ASP A 129 -0.46 -18.22 -18.15
C ASP A 129 0.88 -18.61 -18.80
N HIS A 130 1.78 -17.63 -18.96
CA HIS A 130 3.14 -17.84 -19.46
C HIS A 130 4.14 -18.07 -18.32
N PHE A 131 3.90 -17.44 -17.17
CA PHE A 131 4.76 -17.50 -15.98
C PHE A 131 3.94 -17.91 -14.75
N PRO A 132 3.59 -19.21 -14.61
CA PRO A 132 2.63 -19.65 -13.59
C PRO A 132 3.23 -19.80 -12.19
N SER A 133 4.57 -19.84 -12.07
CA SER A 133 5.27 -20.03 -10.80
C SER A 133 5.66 -18.70 -10.18
N ALA A 134 5.65 -18.64 -8.84
CA ALA A 134 6.15 -17.49 -8.12
C ALA A 134 7.62 -17.19 -8.47
N ARG A 135 7.96 -15.91 -8.66
CA ARG A 135 9.34 -15.43 -8.85
C ARG A 135 9.56 -14.16 -8.05
N LYS A 136 10.82 -13.93 -7.67
CA LYS A 136 11.27 -12.72 -6.99
C LYS A 136 12.55 -12.21 -7.65
N ALA A 137 12.66 -10.90 -7.78
CA ALA A 137 13.91 -10.20 -8.05
C ALA A 137 14.08 -9.12 -6.99
N ILE A 138 15.27 -9.04 -6.40
CA ILE A 138 15.64 -8.01 -5.42
C ILE A 138 16.32 -6.86 -6.16
N TRP A 139 16.07 -5.65 -5.70
CA TRP A 139 16.59 -4.41 -6.23
C TRP A 139 17.31 -3.65 -5.13
N TYR A 140 18.57 -3.28 -5.35
CA TYR A 140 19.32 -2.42 -4.43
C TYR A 140 19.38 -1.00 -4.95
N PHE A 141 19.18 -0.02 -4.06
CA PHE A 141 19.11 1.40 -4.43
C PHE A 141 20.43 2.11 -4.18
N GLU A 142 20.94 2.78 -5.21
CA GLU A 142 22.18 3.56 -5.20
C GLU A 142 21.90 5.01 -5.61
N GLY A 143 21.59 5.85 -4.63
CA GLY A 143 21.10 7.20 -4.91
C GLY A 143 19.80 7.14 -5.71
N ILE A 144 19.79 7.68 -6.93
CA ILE A 144 18.62 7.63 -7.82
C ILE A 144 18.56 6.36 -8.67
N TYR A 145 19.59 5.52 -8.65
CA TYR A 145 19.66 4.33 -9.51
C TYR A 145 19.27 3.07 -8.76
N THR A 146 18.86 2.05 -9.50
CA THR A 146 18.62 0.71 -8.96
C THR A 146 19.22 -0.36 -9.88
N HIS A 147 19.57 -1.51 -9.31
CA HIS A 147 20.05 -2.69 -10.03
C HIS A 147 19.61 -3.97 -9.29
N SER A 148 19.62 -5.11 -10.00
CA SER A 148 19.21 -6.41 -9.45
C SER A 148 20.26 -7.48 -9.76
N PRO A 149 20.74 -8.26 -8.76
CA PRO A 149 21.58 -9.43 -9.01
C PRO A 149 20.89 -10.49 -9.87
N GLN A 150 19.57 -10.63 -9.75
CA GLN A 150 18.77 -11.60 -10.52
C GLN A 150 18.57 -11.16 -11.99
N ILE A 151 18.89 -9.89 -12.33
CA ILE A 151 18.82 -9.36 -13.69
C ILE A 151 20.16 -8.67 -14.05
N PRO A 152 21.20 -9.46 -14.37
CA PRO A 152 22.54 -8.92 -14.61
C PRO A 152 22.60 -7.92 -15.75
N GLY A 153 23.42 -6.89 -15.60
CA GLY A 153 23.64 -5.86 -16.62
C GLY A 153 22.55 -4.77 -16.68
N VAL A 154 21.53 -4.84 -15.84
CA VAL A 154 20.47 -3.83 -15.76
C VAL A 154 20.73 -2.87 -14.61
N ARG A 155 20.84 -1.58 -14.94
CA ARG A 155 20.89 -0.46 -14.00
C ARG A 155 20.18 0.74 -14.59
N PHE A 156 19.23 1.32 -13.88
CA PHE A 156 18.43 2.44 -14.39
C PHE A 156 18.03 3.41 -13.28
N PRO A 157 17.75 4.69 -13.61
CA PRO A 157 17.24 5.63 -12.63
C PRO A 157 15.79 5.29 -12.25
N GLY A 158 15.48 5.29 -10.96
CA GLY A 158 14.14 5.08 -10.45
C GLY A 158 13.21 6.22 -10.81
N LEU A 159 11.99 5.90 -11.21
CA LEU A 159 10.87 6.82 -11.25
C LEU A 159 10.06 6.64 -9.97
N THR A 160 10.57 7.15 -8.86
CA THR A 160 9.97 6.93 -7.52
C THR A 160 8.59 7.60 -7.46
N HIS A 161 7.57 6.84 -7.07
CA HIS A 161 6.19 7.31 -6.94
C HIS A 161 5.44 6.48 -5.89
N PRO A 162 4.44 7.04 -5.20
CA PRO A 162 3.57 6.25 -4.33
C PRO A 162 2.64 5.39 -5.19
N GLY A 163 2.55 4.10 -4.87
CA GLY A 163 1.57 3.22 -5.50
C GLY A 163 0.13 3.51 -5.03
N ILE A 164 -0.04 3.99 -3.79
CA ILE A 164 -1.34 4.30 -3.18
C ILE A 164 -1.26 5.61 -2.42
N VAL A 165 -2.18 6.53 -2.73
CA VAL A 165 -2.46 7.76 -1.98
C VAL A 165 -3.93 8.10 -2.16
N GLY A 166 -4.62 8.53 -1.11
CA GLY A 166 -6.04 8.84 -1.19
C GLY A 166 -6.61 9.38 0.11
N THR A 167 -7.86 9.85 0.05
CA THR A 167 -8.65 10.30 1.20
C THR A 167 -9.66 9.22 1.60
N ALA A 168 -10.15 9.30 2.84
CA ALA A 168 -11.18 8.38 3.30
C ALA A 168 -12.45 8.52 2.45
N PRO A 169 -13.10 7.40 2.06
CA PRO A 169 -14.36 7.46 1.33
C PRO A 169 -15.49 7.94 2.25
N SER A 170 -16.55 8.49 1.65
CA SER A 170 -17.83 8.61 2.35
C SER A 170 -18.43 7.22 2.60
N ALA A 171 -19.35 7.11 3.56
CA ALA A 171 -20.08 5.86 3.80
C ALA A 171 -20.86 5.39 2.55
N GLU A 172 -21.44 6.34 1.80
CA GLU A 172 -22.12 6.05 0.53
C GLU A 172 -21.16 5.46 -0.50
N LEU A 173 -19.99 6.07 -0.69
CA LEU A 173 -19.00 5.62 -1.66
C LEU A 173 -18.45 4.24 -1.29
N LEU A 174 -18.18 4.00 -0.01
CA LEU A 174 -17.77 2.69 0.49
C LEU A 174 -18.85 1.61 0.24
N ASN A 175 -20.13 1.95 0.43
CA ASN A 175 -21.24 1.03 0.13
C ASN A 175 -21.31 0.69 -1.37
N ILE A 176 -21.10 1.67 -2.25
CA ILE A 176 -21.06 1.45 -3.71
C ILE A 176 -19.91 0.50 -4.07
N TRP A 177 -18.72 0.70 -3.50
CA TRP A 177 -17.56 -0.18 -3.72
C TRP A 177 -17.86 -1.61 -3.29
N ASN A 178 -18.33 -1.78 -2.07
CA ASN A 178 -18.64 -3.09 -1.50
C ASN A 178 -19.73 -3.81 -2.29
N GLN A 179 -20.76 -3.10 -2.75
CA GLN A 179 -21.85 -3.69 -3.52
C GLN A 179 -21.38 -4.18 -4.88
N ARG A 180 -20.75 -3.31 -5.69
CA ARG A 180 -20.33 -3.67 -7.05
C ARG A 180 -19.26 -4.78 -7.07
N GLU A 181 -18.35 -4.78 -6.10
CA GLU A 181 -17.28 -5.79 -6.01
C GLU A 181 -17.84 -7.14 -5.56
N ARG A 182 -18.82 -7.13 -4.64
CA ARG A 182 -19.56 -8.33 -4.25
C ARG A 182 -20.34 -8.90 -5.42
N GLU A 183 -21.09 -8.07 -6.13
CA GLU A 183 -21.84 -8.48 -7.33
C GLU A 183 -20.92 -9.11 -8.38
N LEU A 184 -19.73 -8.56 -8.59
CA LEU A 184 -18.74 -9.13 -9.51
C LEU A 184 -18.27 -10.52 -9.07
N VAL A 185 -17.97 -10.70 -7.78
CA VAL A 185 -17.57 -12.01 -7.23
C VAL A 185 -18.71 -13.02 -7.32
N GLU A 186 -19.94 -12.61 -6.98
CA GLU A 186 -21.13 -13.47 -7.02
C GLU A 186 -21.55 -13.86 -8.45
N ALA A 187 -21.42 -12.95 -9.42
CA ALA A 187 -21.69 -13.23 -10.83
C ALA A 187 -20.69 -14.22 -11.44
N GLY A 188 -19.51 -14.36 -10.84
CA GLY A 188 -18.48 -15.29 -11.25
C GLY A 188 -17.94 -15.03 -12.67
N HIS A 189 -17.08 -15.93 -13.12
CA HIS A 189 -16.34 -15.79 -14.38
C HIS A 189 -17.20 -15.94 -15.64
N GLU A 190 -18.34 -16.62 -15.56
CA GLU A 190 -19.20 -16.91 -16.72
C GLU A 190 -19.80 -15.64 -17.34
N SER A 191 -19.91 -14.57 -16.56
CA SER A 191 -20.39 -13.27 -17.02
C SER A 191 -19.35 -12.44 -17.79
N LEU A 192 -18.07 -12.82 -17.73
CA LEU A 192 -16.97 -12.06 -18.33
C LEU A 192 -16.76 -12.42 -19.80
N LYS A 193 -16.78 -11.40 -20.66
CA LYS A 193 -16.57 -11.54 -22.12
C LYS A 193 -15.14 -11.24 -22.57
N LEU A 194 -14.26 -10.81 -21.66
CA LEU A 194 -12.90 -10.39 -21.97
C LEU A 194 -11.91 -11.52 -21.67
N CYS A 195 -11.02 -11.83 -22.62
CA CYS A 195 -9.95 -12.83 -22.53
C CYS A 195 -10.43 -14.29 -22.35
N GLN A 196 -10.86 -14.94 -23.44
CA GLN A 196 -11.19 -16.38 -23.51
C GLN A 196 -10.02 -17.32 -23.16
N VAL A 197 -8.80 -16.80 -23.04
CA VAL A 197 -7.64 -17.52 -22.55
C VAL A 197 -7.29 -16.94 -21.19
N LEU A 198 -7.79 -17.46 -20.07
CA LEU A 198 -7.16 -17.31 -18.76
C LEU A 198 -7.75 -18.34 -17.77
N HIS A 199 -6.87 -19.09 -17.09
CA HIS A 199 -7.24 -19.88 -15.91
C HIS A 199 -7.79 -18.96 -14.79
N GLN A 200 -8.55 -19.54 -13.87
CA GLN A 200 -9.36 -18.84 -12.86
C GLN A 200 -8.47 -18.00 -11.92
N ARG A 201 -8.83 -16.73 -11.72
CA ARG A 201 -8.20 -15.79 -10.79
C ARG A 201 -9.27 -15.16 -9.92
N PRO A 202 -9.02 -14.79 -8.64
CA PRO A 202 -10.00 -14.03 -7.87
C PRO A 202 -10.42 -12.76 -8.62
N LEU A 203 -11.73 -12.53 -8.77
CA LEU A 203 -12.26 -11.35 -9.46
C LEU A 203 -12.12 -10.07 -8.63
N ALA A 204 -12.20 -10.20 -7.31
CA ALA A 204 -11.92 -9.17 -6.34
C ALA A 204 -11.49 -9.80 -5.01
N SER A 205 -10.72 -9.05 -4.22
CA SER A 205 -10.41 -9.38 -2.83
C SER A 205 -11.33 -8.57 -1.93
N LEU A 206 -12.47 -9.16 -1.56
CA LEU A 206 -13.47 -8.48 -0.74
C LEU A 206 -12.90 -8.10 0.64
N PRO A 207 -13.33 -6.96 1.22
CA PRO A 207 -12.85 -6.53 2.53
C PRO A 207 -13.39 -7.46 3.61
N THR A 208 -12.55 -8.33 4.14
CA THR A 208 -12.86 -9.18 5.30
C THR A 208 -12.21 -8.64 6.57
N SER A 209 -12.71 -9.08 7.72
CA SER A 209 -12.12 -8.80 9.03
C SER A 209 -10.78 -9.53 9.25
N HIS A 210 -10.47 -10.52 8.42
CA HIS A 210 -9.20 -11.24 8.48
C HIS A 210 -8.03 -10.28 8.26
N ASN A 211 -7.06 -10.31 9.18
CA ASN A 211 -5.86 -9.46 9.21
C ASN A 211 -6.12 -7.96 9.06
N CYS A 212 -7.31 -7.51 9.48
CA CYS A 212 -7.70 -6.12 9.48
C CYS A 212 -6.91 -5.31 10.53
N LEU A 213 -6.45 -4.13 10.12
CA LEU A 213 -5.80 -3.12 10.94
C LEU A 213 -6.49 -1.78 10.67
N LEU A 214 -7.13 -1.22 11.71
CA LEU A 214 -8.01 -0.05 11.60
C LEU A 214 -7.46 1.19 12.34
N GLY A 215 -6.13 1.35 12.39
CA GLY A 215 -5.51 2.48 13.08
C GLY A 215 -5.83 2.48 14.58
N LYS A 216 -6.38 3.60 15.08
CA LYS A 216 -6.73 3.75 16.51
C LYS A 216 -8.11 3.19 16.88
N VAL A 217 -8.86 2.59 15.95
CA VAL A 217 -10.11 1.90 16.31
C VAL A 217 -9.76 0.69 17.18
N ALA A 218 -10.27 0.65 18.41
CA ALA A 218 -10.03 -0.47 19.30
C ALA A 218 -10.53 -1.77 18.67
N ARG A 219 -9.74 -2.85 18.77
CA ARG A 219 -10.21 -4.22 18.49
C ARG A 219 -11.21 -4.64 19.56
N ARG A 220 -12.43 -4.11 19.50
CA ARG A 220 -13.58 -4.68 20.21
C ARG A 220 -14.46 -5.32 19.14
N ASP A 221 -14.64 -6.63 19.29
CA ASP A 221 -15.63 -7.45 18.62
C ASP A 221 -15.54 -7.47 17.08
N CYS A 222 -14.62 -8.30 16.56
CA CYS A 222 -14.77 -8.96 15.27
C CYS A 222 -15.36 -10.35 15.50
#